data_AF-G8LZX6-F1
#
_entry.id   AF-G8LZX6-F1
#
_cell.length_a   1.000
_cell.length_b   1.000
_cell.length_c   1.000
_cell.angle_alpha   90.00
_cell.angle_beta   90.00
_cell.angle_gamma   90.00
#
_symmetry.space_group_name_H-M   'P 1'
#
loop_
_entity.id
_entity.type
_entity.pdbx_description
1 polymer ?
#
loop_
_entity_poly.entity_id
_entity_poly.type
_entity_poly.pdbx_seq_one_letter_code
_entity_poly.pdbx_strand_id
1 'polypeptide(L)' 'MNNKYLWALDKERYGLLEIEKDRYLVYDLANKSIVIIEDDVEGEITIKEMIKNGNKKVTIENLNQSSL' A
#
# COMPACT_ATOMS: atom_id res chain seq x y z
N MET A 1 -19.09 -1.71 -9.44
CA MET A 1 -17.68 -1.25 -9.40
C MET A 1 -16.81 -2.43 -9.74
N ASN A 2 -16.07 -2.32 -10.84
CA ASN A 2 -14.91 -3.17 -11.04
C ASN A 2 -13.87 -2.64 -10.05
N ASN A 3 -13.38 -3.46 -9.12
CA ASN A 3 -12.37 -3.02 -8.17
C ASN A 3 -11.11 -3.83 -8.48
N LYS A 4 -10.43 -3.42 -9.55
CA LYS A 4 -9.19 -4.03 -10.06
C LYS A 4 -8.14 -4.26 -8.96
N TYR A 5 -8.19 -3.45 -7.89
CA TYR A 5 -7.24 -3.46 -6.79
C TYR A 5 -7.83 -3.83 -5.42
N LEU A 6 -9.01 -4.49 -5.38
CA LEU A 6 -9.65 -4.94 -4.11
C LEU A 6 -8.72 -5.78 -3.22
N TRP A 7 -7.80 -6.53 -3.83
CA TRP A 7 -6.80 -7.33 -3.14
C TRP A 7 -5.92 -6.50 -2.21
N ALA A 8 -5.71 -5.21 -2.50
CA ALA A 8 -4.87 -4.33 -1.70
C ALA A 8 -5.48 -4.00 -0.32
N LEU A 9 -6.78 -4.28 -0.13
CA LEU A 9 -7.46 -4.08 1.16
C LEU A 9 -7.14 -5.17 2.19
N ASP A 10 -6.44 -6.24 1.81
CA ASP A 10 -5.92 -7.20 2.79
C ASP A 10 -4.77 -6.55 3.59
N LYS A 11 -5.11 -6.06 4.78
CA LYS A 11 -4.21 -5.35 5.69
C LYS A 11 -3.08 -6.21 6.27
N GLU A 12 -3.21 -7.54 6.23
CA GLU A 12 -2.16 -8.45 6.69
C GLU A 12 -1.11 -8.65 5.59
N ARG A 13 -1.54 -8.57 4.33
CA ARG A 13 -0.67 -8.73 3.17
C ARG A 13 -0.09 -7.41 2.65
N TYR A 14 -0.87 -6.32 2.67
CA TYR A 14 -0.53 -5.08 2.00
C TYR A 14 -0.53 -3.86 2.93
N GLY A 15 0.56 -3.09 2.85
CA GLY A 15 0.72 -1.82 3.54
C GLY A 15 0.80 -0.63 2.58
N LEU A 16 0.71 0.57 3.13
CA LEU A 16 0.90 1.84 2.43
C LEU A 16 2.29 2.39 2.76
N LEU A 17 3.17 2.44 1.78
CA LEU A 17 4.47 3.10 1.88
C LEU A 17 4.32 4.57 1.48
N GLU A 18 4.46 5.48 2.43
CA GLU A 18 4.48 6.92 2.14
C GLU A 18 5.82 7.30 1.52
N ILE A 19 5.82 7.72 0.25
CA ILE A 19 7.05 8.12 -0.46
C ILE A 19 7.25 9.64 -0.45
N GLU A 20 6.15 10.39 -0.41
CA GLU A 20 6.10 11.84 -0.23
C GLU A 20 4.80 12.15 0.53
N LYS A 21 4.68 13.36 1.06
CA LYS A 21 3.48 13.79 1.77
C LYS A 21 2.23 13.52 0.92
N ASP A 22 1.30 12.75 1.48
CA ASP A 22 0.03 12.36 0.83
C ASP A 22 0.19 11.52 -0.45
N ARG A 23 1.39 10.97 -0.74
CA ARG A 23 1.64 10.03 -1.85
C ARG A 23 2.09 8.67 -1.33
N TYR A 24 1.38 7.64 -1.76
CA TYR A 24 1.55 6.28 -1.27
C TYR A 24 1.82 5.29 -2.41
N LEU A 25 2.67 4.31 -2.11
CA LEU A 25 2.79 3.07 -2.86
C LEU A 25 2.17 1.92 -2.06
N VAL A 26 1.73 0.88 -2.76
CA VAL A 26 1.33 -0.36 -2.10
C VAL A 26 2.56 -1.24 -1.90
N TYR A 27 2.75 -1.69 -0.67
CA TYR A 27 3.85 -2.56 -0.28
C TYR A 27 3.32 -3.94 0.09
N ASP A 28 3.81 -4.99 -0.58
CA ASP A 28 3.57 -6.37 -0.19
C ASP A 28 4.47 -6.70 1.00
N LEU A 29 3.86 -6.80 2.17
CA LEU A 29 4.54 -7.03 3.45
C LEU A 29 5.26 -8.37 3.50
N ALA A 30 4.73 -9.38 2.82
CA ALA A 30 5.25 -10.74 2.89
C ALA A 30 6.35 -10.99 1.85
N ASN A 31 6.21 -10.46 0.63
CA ASN A 31 7.24 -10.57 -0.40
C ASN A 31 8.32 -9.48 -0.30
N LYS A 32 8.10 -8.48 0.55
CA LYS A 32 8.97 -7.30 0.71
C LYS A 32 9.16 -6.52 -0.61
N SER A 33 8.09 -6.38 -1.39
CA SER A 33 8.12 -5.77 -2.73
C SER A 33 7.12 -4.63 -2.89
N ILE A 34 7.38 -3.72 -3.84
CA ILE A 34 6.46 -2.65 -4.22
C ILE A 34 5.49 -3.19 -5.28
N VAL A 35 4.21 -2.87 -5.13
CA VAL A 35 3.21 -3.04 -6.16
C VAL A 35 2.86 -1.67 -6.73
N ILE A 36 3.00 -1.53 -8.05
CA ILE A 36 2.62 -0.32 -8.77
C ILE A 36 1.13 -0.45 -9.10
N ILE A 37 0.35 0.45 -8.56
CA ILE A 37 -1.04 0.68 -8.97
C ILE A 37 -1.01 1.80 -10.00
N GLU A 38 -1.79 1.67 -11.07
CA GLU A 38 -1.92 2.71 -12.08
C GLU A 38 -2.47 4.00 -11.45
N ASP A 39 -1.98 5.15 -11.91
CA ASP A 39 -2.48 6.46 -11.50
C ASP A 39 -3.80 6.76 -12.24
N ASP A 40 -4.82 6.01 -11.85
CA ASP A 40 -6.18 6.10 -12.36
C ASP A 40 -7.18 6.30 -11.18
N VAL A 41 -8.44 6.57 -11.54
CA VAL A 41 -9.50 6.80 -10.55
C VAL A 41 -9.69 5.60 -9.61
N GLU A 42 -9.52 4.37 -10.12
CA GLU A 42 -9.66 3.15 -9.31
C GLU A 42 -8.50 3.00 -8.31
N GLY A 43 -7.29 3.37 -8.72
CA GLY A 43 -6.09 3.38 -7.91
C GLY A 43 -6.20 4.40 -6.78
N GLU A 44 -6.63 5.63 -7.09
CA GLU A 44 -6.91 6.64 -6.06
C GLU A 44 -7.95 6.17 -5.04
N ILE A 45 -9.07 5.59 -5.50
CA ILE A 45 -10.11 5.06 -4.63
C ILE A 45 -9.54 3.96 -3.73
N THR A 46 -8.70 3.10 -4.30
CA THR A 46 -8.09 1.99 -3.56
C THR A 46 -7.18 2.50 -2.45
N ILE A 47 -6.31 3.49 -2.72
CA ILE A 47 -5.46 4.08 -1.68
C ILE A 47 -6.31 4.72 -0.57
N LYS A 48 -7.38 5.43 -0.92
CA LYS A 48 -8.31 6.03 0.07
C LYS A 48 -8.97 4.96 0.93
N GLU A 49 -9.44 3.85 0.34
CA GLU A 49 -10.02 2.75 1.09
C GLU A 49 -8.99 2.00 1.94
N MET A 50 -7.75 1.80 1.47
CA MET A 50 -6.67 1.24 2.29
C MET A 50 -6.39 2.10 3.54
N ILE A 51 -6.36 3.42 3.40
CA ILE A 51 -6.18 4.35 4.52
C ILE A 51 -7.34 4.19 5.52
N LYS A 52 -8.57 4.23 5.02
CA LYS A 52 -9.81 4.10 5.81
C LYS A 52 -9.93 2.73 6.49
N ASN A 53 -9.46 1.67 5.83
CA ASN A 53 -9.43 0.30 6.32
C ASN A 53 -8.32 0.07 7.36
N GLY A 54 -7.44 1.05 7.57
CA GLY A 54 -6.35 0.96 8.54
C GLY A 54 -5.24 0.00 8.11
N ASN A 55 -5.00 -0.12 6.80
CA ASN A 55 -3.83 -0.83 6.30
C ASN A 55 -2.54 -0.27 6.92
N LYS A 56 -1.56 -1.15 7.15
CA LYS A 56 -0.32 -0.79 7.84
C LYS A 56 0.42 0.31 7.08
N LYS A 57 0.77 1.41 7.76
CA LYS A 57 1.72 2.39 7.22
C LYS A 57 3.15 1.84 7.30
N VAL A 58 3.83 1.85 6.17
CA VAL A 58 5.21 1.42 6.02
C VAL A 58 6.06 2.66 5.83
N THR A 59 7.20 2.73 6.51
CA THR A 59 8.20 3.78 6.34
C THR A 59 9.48 3.15 5.80
N ILE A 60 10.32 3.94 5.12
CA ILE A 60 11.62 3.48 4.63
C ILE A 60 12.49 2.95 5.80
N GLU A 61 12.40 3.57 6.97
CA GLU A 61 13.09 3.14 8.20
C GLU A 61 12.66 1.73 8.64
N ASN A 62 11.36 1.42 8.58
CA ASN A 62 10.82 0.11 8.94
C ASN A 62 11.27 -1.00 7.97
N LEU A 63 11.54 -0.66 6.72
CA LEU A 63 12.02 -1.62 5.72
C LEU A 63 13.45 -2.08 6.02
N ASN A 64 14.29 -1.16 6.50
CA ASN A 64 15.71 -1.44 6.75
C ASN A 64 15.96 -2.25 8.03
N GLN A 65 15.03 -2.25 8.99
CA GLN A 65 15.14 -3.01 10.23
C GLN A 65 14.78 -4.50 10.09
N SER A 66 14.20 -4.91 8.96
CA SER A 66 13.77 -6.29 8.70
C SER A 66 14.85 -7.16 8.02
N SER A 67 16.09 -6.68 8.04
CA SER A 67 17.25 -7.22 7.31
C SER A 67 18.39 -7.69 8.23
N LEU A 68 18.14 -7.81 9.54
CA LEU A 68 19.08 -8.32 10.54
C LEU A 68 18.59 -9.63 11.15
#